data_AF-A0A2V7NBK6-F1
#
_entry.id   AF-A0A2V7NBK6-F1
#
_cell.length_a   1.000
_cell.length_b   1.000
_cell.length_c   1.000
_cell.angle_alpha   90.00
_cell.angle_beta   90.00
_cell.angle_gamma   90.00
#
_symmetry.space_group_name_H-M   'P 1'
#
loop_
_entity.id
_entity.type
_entity.pdbx_description
1 polymer ?
#
loop_
_entity_poly.entity_id
_entity_poly.type
_entity_poly.pdbx_seq_one_letter_code
_entity_poly.pdbx_strand_id
1 'polypeptide(L)'
;MNRTLLVILAGCIIGAVRNPVEAQGGGIKLSDVAGTWVGRSMAGPKDSVFSTWVLTATADRQGWTFKRPKGDPYPMRIITVGGDSVVTEVGPYPSILRPGQTATTRFVGHYHGSKMTGTFEAHYPSGDVVKGKVAATRKK
;
A
#
# COMPACT_ATOMS: atom_id res chain seq x y z
N MET A 1 28.04 -58.19 44.21
CA MET A 1 29.02 -57.84 43.15
C MET A 1 28.29 -57.06 42.07
N ASN A 2 28.65 -55.77 41.90
CA ASN A 2 28.61 -54.91 40.70
C ASN A 2 27.36 -54.87 39.79
N ARG A 3 26.90 -53.76 39.19
CA ARG A 3 27.23 -52.31 39.16
C ARG A 3 26.16 -51.66 38.25
N THR A 4 25.64 -50.51 38.65
CA THR A 4 25.36 -49.28 37.87
C THR A 4 25.23 -49.38 36.32
N LEU A 5 24.11 -48.92 35.72
CA LEU A 5 24.03 -47.56 35.12
C LEU A 5 22.62 -47.18 34.61
N LEU A 6 22.24 -45.98 35.05
CA LEU A 6 21.21 -45.08 34.56
C LEU A 6 21.54 -44.58 33.13
N VAL A 7 20.57 -44.53 32.22
CA VAL A 7 20.58 -43.58 31.10
C VAL A 7 19.23 -42.88 31.07
N ILE A 8 19.26 -41.61 31.48
CA ILE A 8 18.20 -40.62 31.28
C ILE A 8 18.26 -40.21 29.80
N LEU A 9 17.15 -40.39 29.08
CA LEU A 9 16.89 -39.66 27.85
C LEU A 9 15.79 -38.65 28.13
N ALA A 10 16.20 -37.43 28.44
CA ALA A 10 15.36 -36.25 28.49
C ALA A 10 14.97 -35.87 27.06
N GLY A 11 13.80 -36.35 26.61
CA GLY A 11 13.16 -35.86 25.39
C GLY A 11 12.45 -34.55 25.67
N CYS A 12 13.14 -33.42 25.45
CA CYS A 12 12.53 -32.10 25.42
C CYS A 12 11.58 -32.04 24.22
N ILE A 13 10.28 -32.26 24.43
CA ILE A 13 9.28 -31.95 23.41
C ILE A 13 9.18 -30.43 23.38
N ILE A 14 9.98 -29.79 22.52
CA ILE A 14 9.75 -28.41 22.13
C ILE A 14 8.41 -28.41 21.42
N GLY A 15 7.36 -28.05 22.16
CA GLY A 15 6.08 -27.70 21.58
C GLY A 15 6.34 -26.59 20.58
N ALA A 16 6.25 -26.91 19.29
CA ALA A 16 6.25 -25.92 18.25
C ALA A 16 5.12 -24.94 18.58
N VAL A 17 5.49 -23.73 19.00
CA VAL A 17 4.59 -22.59 19.03
C VAL A 17 4.14 -22.45 17.59
N ARG A 18 2.96 -22.99 17.28
CA ARG A 18 2.23 -22.68 16.07
C ARG A 18 1.81 -21.24 16.25
N ASN A 19 2.69 -20.31 15.85
CA ASN A 19 2.20 -19.01 15.42
C ASN A 19 1.15 -19.34 14.37
N PRO A 20 -0.13 -18.95 14.53
CA PRO A 20 -0.99 -18.88 13.38
C PRO A 20 -0.33 -17.82 12.50
N VAL A 21 0.45 -18.27 11.51
CA VAL A 21 0.54 -17.51 10.28
C VAL A 21 -0.92 -17.27 9.91
N GLU A 22 -1.36 -16.02 9.97
CA GLU A 22 -2.60 -15.55 9.37
C GLU A 22 -2.55 -15.92 7.87
N ALA A 23 -2.89 -17.17 7.59
CA ALA A 23 -3.13 -17.70 6.27
C ALA A 23 -4.57 -18.20 6.25
N GLN A 24 -5.51 -17.37 6.73
CA GLN A 24 -6.94 -17.56 6.53
C GLN A 24 -7.66 -16.20 6.43
N GLY A 25 -7.58 -15.62 5.25
CA GLY A 25 -8.41 -14.48 4.85
C GLY A 25 -8.31 -14.33 3.34
N GLY A 26 -9.41 -14.49 2.61
CA GLY A 26 -9.44 -14.14 1.19
C GLY A 26 -8.87 -12.73 1.00
N GLY A 27 -8.11 -12.51 -0.06
CA GLY A 27 -7.50 -11.19 -0.34
C GLY A 27 -8.53 -10.06 -0.28
N ILE A 28 -8.04 -8.85 -0.05
CA ILE A 28 -8.85 -7.65 0.13
C ILE A 28 -9.89 -7.50 -0.97
N LYS A 29 -11.11 -7.17 -0.57
CA LYS A 29 -12.20 -6.84 -1.49
C LYS A 29 -12.23 -5.34 -1.72
N LEU A 30 -12.69 -4.92 -2.89
CA LEU A 30 -12.83 -3.49 -3.19
C LEU A 30 -13.84 -2.79 -2.26
N SER A 31 -14.84 -3.51 -1.75
CA SER A 31 -15.75 -3.05 -0.69
C SER A 31 -15.02 -2.66 0.60
N ASP A 32 -13.91 -3.34 0.92
CA ASP A 32 -13.16 -3.09 2.15
C ASP A 32 -12.40 -1.76 2.04
N VAL A 33 -12.06 -1.33 0.82
CA VAL A 33 -11.33 -0.08 0.52
C VAL A 33 -12.20 1.07 -0.02
N ALA A 34 -13.48 0.81 -0.33
CA ALA A 34 -14.47 1.83 -0.71
C ALA A 34 -14.66 2.95 0.33
N GLY A 35 -14.41 4.20 -0.05
CA GLY A 35 -14.58 5.36 0.81
C GLY A 35 -13.70 6.53 0.40
N THR A 36 -13.70 7.57 1.23
CA THR A 36 -12.85 8.74 1.00
C THR A 36 -11.61 8.66 1.88
N TRP A 37 -10.43 8.74 1.25
CA TRP A 37 -9.13 8.66 1.89
C TRP A 37 -8.41 10.00 1.76
N VAL A 38 -7.84 10.47 2.86
CA VAL A 38 -6.99 11.66 2.88
C VAL A 38 -5.54 11.20 2.96
N GLY A 39 -4.76 11.49 1.92
CA GLY A 39 -3.43 10.97 1.75
C GLY A 39 -2.35 12.02 1.59
N ARG A 40 -1.11 11.57 1.71
CA ARG A 40 0.11 12.33 1.48
C ARG A 40 1.12 11.52 0.69
N SER A 41 1.80 12.18 -0.22
CA SER A 41 2.94 11.64 -0.98
C SER A 41 4.23 12.24 -0.44
N MET A 42 5.23 11.39 -0.29
CA MET A 42 6.50 11.68 0.36
C MET A 42 7.66 11.25 -0.54
N ALA A 43 8.68 12.09 -0.64
CA ALA A 43 9.89 11.81 -1.40
C ALA A 43 11.06 12.64 -0.87
N GLY A 44 12.29 12.26 -1.26
CA GLY A 44 13.50 12.96 -0.87
C GLY A 44 13.91 12.71 0.59
N PRO A 45 14.80 13.56 1.15
CA PRO A 45 15.34 13.36 2.49
C PRO A 45 14.24 13.23 3.55
N LYS A 46 14.38 12.22 4.42
CA LYS A 46 13.49 11.94 5.56
C LYS A 46 12.01 11.74 5.17
N ASP A 47 11.72 11.28 3.95
CA ASP A 47 10.36 11.12 3.44
C ASP A 47 9.54 12.42 3.57
N SER A 48 10.12 13.54 3.13
CA SER A 48 9.48 14.85 3.17
C SER A 48 8.18 14.85 2.36
N VAL A 49 7.11 15.40 2.93
CA VAL A 49 5.80 15.52 2.26
C VAL A 49 5.88 16.60 1.20
N PHE A 50 5.55 16.25 -0.05
CA PHE A 50 5.49 17.21 -1.16
C PHE A 50 4.09 17.41 -1.73
N SER A 51 3.15 16.51 -1.43
CA SER A 51 1.76 16.61 -1.89
C SER A 51 0.81 15.99 -0.88
N THR A 52 -0.34 16.63 -0.68
CA THR A 52 -1.53 16.01 -0.09
C THR A 52 -2.56 15.73 -1.18
N TRP A 53 -3.49 14.82 -0.92
CA TRP A 53 -4.52 14.43 -1.89
C TRP A 53 -5.70 13.75 -1.21
N VAL A 54 -6.80 13.63 -1.95
CA VAL A 54 -7.99 12.87 -1.60
C VAL A 54 -8.21 11.79 -2.65
N LEU A 55 -8.36 10.55 -2.20
CA LEU A 55 -8.81 9.43 -3.03
C LEU A 55 -10.26 9.14 -2.68
N THR A 56 -11.14 9.15 -3.68
CA THR A 56 -12.49 8.58 -3.56
C THR A 56 -12.47 7.23 -4.24
N ALA A 57 -12.58 6.16 -3.45
CA ALA A 57 -12.63 4.77 -3.89
C ALA A 57 -14.08 4.26 -3.82
N THR A 58 -14.52 3.54 -4.83
CA THR A 58 -15.81 2.82 -4.83
C THR A 58 -15.57 1.34 -4.50
N ALA A 59 -16.65 0.59 -4.26
CA ALA A 59 -16.61 -0.86 -4.08
C ALA A 59 -16.33 -1.63 -5.39
N ASP A 60 -16.27 -0.92 -6.52
CA ASP A 60 -16.06 -1.46 -7.86
C ASP A 60 -14.74 -0.99 -8.45
N ARG A 61 -14.39 -1.53 -9.62
CA ARG A 61 -13.20 -1.09 -10.36
C ARG A 61 -13.36 0.28 -11.04
N GLN A 62 -14.56 0.83 -11.06
CA GLN A 62 -14.91 2.08 -11.75
C GLN A 62 -15.23 3.20 -10.76
N GLY A 63 -15.06 4.44 -11.16
CA GLY A 63 -15.43 5.61 -10.34
C GLY A 63 -14.41 6.02 -9.29
N TRP A 64 -13.23 5.38 -9.27
CA TRP A 64 -12.13 5.83 -8.43
C TRP A 64 -11.59 7.17 -8.95
N THR A 65 -11.39 8.14 -8.04
CA THR A 65 -10.84 9.45 -8.40
C THR A 65 -9.77 9.88 -7.43
N PHE A 66 -8.75 10.56 -7.96
CA PHE A 66 -7.65 11.16 -7.20
C PHE A 66 -7.68 12.67 -7.37
N LYS A 67 -7.78 13.41 -6.27
CA LYS A 67 -7.89 14.86 -6.27
C LYS A 67 -6.78 15.48 -5.43
N ARG A 68 -6.09 16.48 -5.96
CA ARG A 68 -5.21 17.37 -5.19
C ARG A 68 -6.02 18.54 -4.61
N PRO A 69 -5.52 19.25 -3.57
CA PRO A 69 -6.24 20.36 -2.96
C PRO A 69 -6.74 21.43 -3.94
N LYS A 70 -6.04 21.63 -5.06
CA LYS A 70 -6.43 22.50 -6.15
C LYS A 70 -6.66 21.71 -7.44
N GLY A 71 -7.66 22.13 -8.22
CA GLY A 71 -8.03 21.55 -9.51
C GLY A 71 -9.07 20.44 -9.40
N ASP A 72 -9.39 19.88 -10.56
CA ASP A 72 -10.39 18.82 -10.70
C ASP A 72 -9.83 17.44 -10.32
N PRO A 73 -10.71 16.49 -9.93
CA PRO A 73 -10.32 15.10 -9.75
C PRO A 73 -9.83 14.46 -11.05
N TYR A 74 -8.79 13.66 -10.97
CA TYR A 74 -8.33 12.80 -12.05
C TYR A 74 -8.97 11.41 -11.90
N PRO A 75 -9.46 10.78 -12.99
CA PRO A 75 -9.90 9.40 -12.94
C PRO A 75 -8.71 8.49 -12.62
N MET A 76 -8.92 7.58 -11.68
CA MET A 76 -7.92 6.60 -11.26
C MET A 76 -8.36 5.21 -11.68
N ARG A 77 -7.45 4.47 -12.32
CA ARG A 77 -7.70 3.12 -12.84
C ARG A 77 -7.08 2.09 -11.91
N ILE A 78 -7.84 1.05 -11.56
CA ILE A 78 -7.30 -0.12 -10.88
C ILE A 78 -6.58 -1.00 -11.90
N ILE A 79 -5.32 -1.34 -11.61
CA ILE A 79 -4.51 -2.27 -12.40
C ILE A 79 -4.74 -3.69 -11.88
N THR A 80 -4.47 -3.93 -10.59
CA THR A 80 -4.65 -5.24 -9.96
C THR A 80 -5.00 -5.10 -8.48
N VAL A 81 -5.58 -6.16 -7.93
CA VAL A 81 -5.94 -6.32 -6.51
C VAL A 81 -5.43 -7.67 -6.06
N GLY A 82 -4.77 -7.74 -4.91
CA GLY A 82 -4.26 -9.00 -4.37
C GLY A 82 -3.67 -8.83 -2.97
N GLY A 83 -3.80 -9.85 -2.13
CA GLY A 83 -3.37 -9.78 -0.73
C GLY A 83 -4.08 -8.62 -0.01
N ASP A 84 -3.30 -7.73 0.59
CA ASP A 84 -3.73 -6.48 1.24
C ASP A 84 -3.68 -5.25 0.30
N SER A 85 -3.37 -5.47 -0.97
CA SER A 85 -2.87 -4.43 -1.88
C SER A 85 -3.82 -4.10 -3.03
N VAL A 86 -3.90 -2.83 -3.38
CA VAL A 86 -4.50 -2.34 -4.63
C VAL A 86 -3.46 -1.54 -5.40
N VAL A 87 -3.20 -1.96 -6.65
CA VAL A 87 -2.34 -1.22 -7.58
C VAL A 87 -3.22 -0.34 -8.46
N THR A 88 -2.94 0.95 -8.47
CA THR A 88 -3.69 1.94 -9.25
C THR A 88 -2.78 2.77 -10.13
N GLU A 89 -3.36 3.39 -11.15
CA GLU A 89 -2.68 4.31 -12.06
C GLU A 89 -3.55 5.52 -12.33
N VAL A 90 -2.93 6.70 -12.43
CA VAL A 90 -3.62 7.97 -12.67
C VAL A 90 -2.71 8.91 -13.46
N GLY A 91 -3.34 9.75 -14.28
CA GLY A 91 -2.67 10.70 -15.17
C GLY A 91 -2.78 10.28 -16.64
N PRO A 92 -2.07 10.98 -17.54
CA PRO A 92 -1.07 12.00 -17.24
C PRO A 92 -1.63 13.25 -16.54
N TYR A 93 -0.88 13.84 -15.60
CA TYR A 93 -1.20 15.13 -14.99
C TYR A 93 0.03 15.99 -14.74
N PRO A 94 -0.09 17.33 -14.56
CA PRO A 94 1.06 18.19 -14.24
C PRO A 94 1.78 17.74 -12.97
N SER A 95 3.11 17.65 -13.04
CA SER A 95 3.97 17.22 -11.94
C SER A 95 4.31 18.39 -11.00
N ILE A 96 4.29 18.10 -9.70
CA ILE A 96 4.77 19.01 -8.65
C ILE A 96 6.30 18.99 -8.56
N LEU A 97 6.92 17.81 -8.77
CA LEU A 97 8.36 17.60 -8.59
C LEU A 97 9.19 17.94 -9.83
N ARG A 98 8.53 18.10 -10.98
CA ARG A 98 9.13 18.50 -12.27
C ARG A 98 8.21 19.54 -12.94
N PRO A 99 8.34 20.82 -12.59
CA PRO A 99 7.53 21.88 -13.18
C PRO A 99 7.60 21.87 -14.72
N GLY A 100 6.47 22.08 -15.37
CA GLY A 100 6.36 22.07 -16.85
C GLY A 100 6.23 20.68 -17.48
N GLN A 101 6.34 19.59 -16.70
CA GLN A 101 6.16 18.23 -17.19
C GLN A 101 4.87 17.61 -16.67
N THR A 102 4.34 16.63 -17.41
CA THR A 102 3.26 15.74 -16.95
C THR A 102 3.80 14.37 -16.61
N ALA A 103 3.19 13.68 -15.66
CA ALA A 103 3.54 12.31 -15.29
C ALA A 103 2.30 11.41 -15.21
N THR A 104 2.49 10.15 -15.54
CA THR A 104 1.57 9.06 -15.18
C THR A 104 2.10 8.41 -13.93
N THR A 105 1.28 8.29 -12.88
CA THR A 105 1.73 7.76 -11.59
C THR A 105 1.06 6.43 -11.29
N ARG A 106 1.87 5.42 -10.98
CA ARG A 106 1.43 4.13 -10.45
C ARG A 106 1.58 4.13 -8.94
N PHE A 107 0.54 3.73 -8.23
CA PHE A 107 0.55 3.54 -6.78
C PHE A 107 0.39 2.07 -6.44
N VAL A 108 1.07 1.64 -5.38
CA VAL A 108 0.82 0.38 -4.68
C VAL A 108 0.41 0.73 -3.26
N GLY A 109 -0.88 0.58 -2.95
CA GLY A 109 -1.41 0.85 -1.61
C GLY A 109 -1.72 -0.45 -0.87
N HIS A 110 -1.18 -0.60 0.32
CA HIS A 110 -1.44 -1.65 1.31
C HIS A 110 -2.49 -1.15 2.31
N TYR A 111 -3.62 -1.81 2.40
CA TYR A 111 -4.79 -1.34 3.15
C TYR A 111 -5.04 -2.21 4.39
N HIS A 112 -5.15 -1.56 5.54
CA HIS A 112 -5.43 -2.21 6.83
C HIS A 112 -6.46 -1.38 7.60
N GLY A 113 -7.72 -1.78 7.50
CA GLY A 113 -8.85 -1.05 8.08
C GLY A 113 -8.94 0.38 7.53
N SER A 114 -8.80 1.38 8.41
CA SER A 114 -8.86 2.81 8.05
C SER A 114 -7.51 3.43 7.71
N LYS A 115 -6.46 2.63 7.53
CA LYS A 115 -5.10 3.09 7.18
C LYS A 115 -4.64 2.49 5.85
N MET A 116 -3.93 3.30 5.08
CA MET A 116 -3.23 2.87 3.88
C MET A 116 -1.78 3.35 3.94
N THR A 117 -0.84 2.46 3.63
CA THR A 117 0.58 2.78 3.38
C THR A 117 0.97 2.27 2.00
N GLY A 118 2.03 2.80 1.41
CA GLY A 118 2.39 2.35 0.08
C GLY A 118 3.54 3.08 -0.56
N THR A 119 3.70 2.82 -1.84
CA THR A 119 4.68 3.47 -2.71
C THR A 119 4.02 4.04 -3.95
N PHE A 120 4.73 4.96 -4.60
CA PHE A 120 4.36 5.41 -5.94
C PHE A 120 5.59 5.48 -6.84
N GLU A 121 5.33 5.35 -8.14
CA GLU A 121 6.28 5.67 -9.21
C GLU A 121 5.61 6.64 -10.18
N ALA A 122 6.19 7.82 -10.35
CA ALA A 122 5.80 8.80 -11.37
C ALA A 122 6.70 8.63 -12.58
N HIS A 123 6.10 8.23 -13.70
CA HIS A 123 6.73 7.98 -14.98
C HIS A 123 6.56 9.21 -15.88
N TYR A 124 7.67 9.74 -16.39
CA TYR A 124 7.70 10.92 -17.25
C TYR A 124 7.93 10.52 -18.71
N PRO A 125 7.47 11.33 -19.69
CA PRO A 125 7.74 11.09 -21.11
C PRO A 125 9.23 11.01 -21.47
N SER A 126 10.12 11.62 -20.67
CA SER A 126 11.58 11.53 -20.84
C SER A 126 12.14 10.12 -20.54
N GLY A 127 11.35 9.23 -19.93
CA GLY A 127 11.82 7.96 -19.38
C GLY A 127 12.28 8.05 -17.92
N ASP A 128 12.33 9.26 -17.34
CA ASP A 128 12.63 9.42 -15.93
C ASP A 128 11.53 8.81 -15.06
N VAL A 129 11.95 8.24 -13.93
CA VAL A 129 11.04 7.69 -12.91
C VAL A 129 11.38 8.30 -11.55
N VAL A 130 10.40 8.95 -10.94
CA VAL A 130 10.50 9.42 -9.55
C VAL A 130 9.72 8.48 -8.66
N LYS A 131 10.37 7.96 -7.62
CA LYS A 131 9.76 7.04 -6.64
C LYS A 131 9.56 7.72 -5.30
N GLY A 132 8.57 7.25 -4.54
CA GLY A 132 8.36 7.72 -3.18
C GLY A 132 7.34 6.87 -2.42
N LYS A 133 6.98 7.36 -1.24
CA LYS A 133 6.03 6.70 -0.33
C LYS A 133 4.70 7.42 -0.31
N VAL A 134 3.65 6.69 0.02
CA VAL A 134 2.33 7.25 0.35
C VAL A 134 1.84 6.75 1.69
N ALA A 135 1.03 7.57 2.34
CA ALA A 135 0.23 7.17 3.49
C ALA A 135 -1.12 7.88 3.43
N ALA A 136 -2.19 7.22 3.83
CA ALA A 136 -3.53 7.82 3.92
C ALA A 136 -4.35 7.23 5.07
N THR A 137 -5.36 7.98 5.49
CA THR A 137 -6.40 7.52 6.40
C THR A 137 -7.77 7.67 5.76
N ARG A 138 -8.66 6.70 5.99
CA ARG A 138 -10.06 6.82 5.58
C ARG A 138 -10.77 7.81 6.51
N LYS A 139 -11.57 8.71 5.93
CA LYS A 139 -12.53 9.50 6.70
C LYS A 139 -13.53 8.58 7.40
N LYS A 140 -13.89 8.94 8.62
CA LYS A 140 -14.97 8.28 9.37
C LYS A 140 -16.31 8.53 8.72
#